data_AF-A0A1X6YQN0-F1
#
_entry.id   AF-A0A1X6YQN0-F1
#
_cell.length_a   1.000
_cell.length_b   1.000
_cell.length_c   1.000
_cell.angle_alpha   90.00
_cell.angle_beta   90.00
_cell.angle_gamma   90.00
#
_symmetry.space_group_name_H-M   'P 1'
#
loop_
_entity.id
_entity.type
_entity.pdbx_description
1 polymer ?
#
loop_
_entity_poly.entity_id
_entity_poly.type
_entity_poly.pdbx_seq_one_letter_code
_entity_poly.pdbx_strand_id
1 'polypeptide(L)'
;MTRFILPALMAFAMLLGHSAQAQSLTEVRTKLQAALQRNLSRTMIDGALPHLDLETGEVSRFYPTENHEVILQMNDLYVMCAMLVTDAGKEATVDYYMAQNRGSYGVIRTEINNRAPIRALIKAGKAVRLE
;
A
#
# COMPACT_ATOMS: atom_id res chain seq x y z
N MET A 1 -64.12 6.94 10.99
CA MET A 1 -62.98 6.02 11.20
C MET A 1 -61.90 6.39 10.20
N THR A 2 -61.04 7.33 10.60
CA THR A 2 -60.08 8.03 9.74
C THR A 2 -58.75 7.26 9.68
N ARG A 3 -58.29 7.07 8.45
CA ARG A 3 -57.14 6.26 8.05
C ARG A 3 -55.83 6.98 8.43
N PHE A 4 -55.09 6.44 9.40
CA PHE A 4 -53.73 6.85 9.74
C PHE A 4 -52.76 5.68 9.47
N ILE A 5 -52.39 5.47 8.20
CA ILE A 5 -51.37 4.45 7.86
C ILE A 5 -50.16 5.06 7.13
N LEU A 6 -50.14 6.37 6.86
CA LEU A 6 -49.14 6.96 5.97
C LEU A 6 -47.80 7.49 6.54
N PRO A 7 -47.49 7.59 7.86
CA PRO A 7 -46.21 8.19 8.25
C PRO A 7 -45.05 7.18 8.35
N ALA A 8 -45.30 5.87 8.31
CA ALA A 8 -44.28 4.87 8.64
C ALA A 8 -43.23 4.64 7.52
N LEU A 9 -43.54 4.96 6.25
CA LEU A 9 -42.62 4.70 5.13
C LEU A 9 -41.51 5.75 4.96
N MET A 10 -41.63 6.92 5.59
CA MET A 10 -40.69 8.04 5.36
C MET A 10 -39.46 7.99 6.27
N ALA A 11 -39.50 7.22 7.36
CA ALA A 11 -38.38 7.09 8.31
C ALA A 11 -37.29 6.10 7.86
N PHE A 12 -37.56 5.23 6.88
CA PHE A 12 -36.59 4.20 6.44
C PHE A 12 -35.63 4.68 5.34
N ALA A 13 -35.90 5.81 4.69
CA ALA A 13 -35.06 6.33 3.62
C ALA A 13 -33.79 7.07 4.10
N MET A 14 -33.73 7.45 5.38
CA MET A 14 -32.59 8.24 5.91
C MET A 14 -31.38 7.41 6.36
N LEU A 15 -31.45 6.07 6.34
CA LEU A 15 -30.35 5.20 6.77
C LEU A 15 -29.45 4.69 5.62
N LEU A 16 -29.74 5.06 4.37
CA LEU A 16 -28.99 4.58 3.19
C LEU A 16 -27.95 5.57 2.65
N GLY A 17 -27.80 6.73 3.29
CA GLY A 17 -26.79 7.73 2.94
C GLY A 17 -25.41 7.41 3.51
N HIS A 18 -24.85 6.22 3.27
CA HIS A 18 -23.41 6.04 3.43
C HIS A 18 -22.74 6.76 2.27
N SER A 19 -22.40 8.03 2.47
CA SER A 19 -21.52 8.78 1.59
C SER A 19 -20.22 8.00 1.45
N ALA A 20 -20.06 7.26 0.35
CA ALA A 20 -18.77 6.77 -0.07
C ALA A 20 -17.94 8.00 -0.38
N GLN A 21 -17.18 8.49 0.61
CA GLN A 21 -16.23 9.57 0.38
C GLN A 21 -15.17 9.05 -0.58
N ALA A 22 -15.22 9.54 -1.81
CA ALA A 22 -14.12 9.39 -2.75
C ALA A 22 -12.89 10.02 -2.11
N GLN A 23 -11.90 9.20 -1.75
CA GLN A 23 -10.64 9.69 -1.21
C GLN A 23 -9.91 10.47 -2.30
N SER A 24 -9.33 11.61 -1.94
CA SER A 24 -8.49 12.32 -2.89
C SER A 24 -7.21 11.52 -3.15
N LEU A 25 -6.64 11.63 -4.35
CA LEU A 25 -5.36 11.03 -4.68
C LEU A 25 -4.26 11.40 -3.68
N THR A 26 -4.20 12.68 -3.29
CA THR A 26 -3.23 13.18 -2.30
C THR A 26 -3.42 12.49 -0.95
N GLU A 27 -4.67 12.29 -0.52
CA GLU A 27 -4.97 11.57 0.71
C GLU A 27 -4.52 10.10 0.65
N VAL A 28 -4.75 9.42 -0.48
CA VAL A 28 -4.29 8.04 -0.70
C VAL A 28 -2.77 7.97 -0.64
N ARG A 29 -2.06 8.85 -1.37
CA ARG A 29 -0.59 8.92 -1.34
C ARG A 29 -0.08 9.11 0.09
N THR A 30 -0.57 10.12 0.81
CA THR A 30 -0.17 10.39 2.20
C THR A 30 -0.42 9.17 3.11
N LYS A 31 -1.56 8.49 2.96
CA LYS A 31 -1.87 7.30 3.77
C LYS A 31 -0.95 6.12 3.45
N LEU A 32 -0.60 5.92 2.18
CA LEU A 32 0.36 4.89 1.75
C LEU A 32 1.75 5.18 2.32
N GLN A 33 2.23 6.42 2.21
CA GLN A 33 3.52 6.84 2.78
C GLN A 33 3.58 6.65 4.29
N ALA A 34 2.56 7.11 5.01
CA ALA A 34 2.48 6.91 6.46
C ALA A 34 2.38 5.42 6.85
N ALA A 35 1.74 4.60 6.02
CA ALA A 35 1.69 3.15 6.24
C ALA A 35 3.06 2.49 6.00
N LEU A 36 3.77 2.87 4.94
CA LEU A 36 5.11 2.36 4.65
C LEU A 36 6.12 2.77 5.72
N GLN A 37 6.12 4.04 6.14
CA GLN A 37 6.95 4.51 7.24
C GLN A 37 6.70 3.72 8.53
N ARG A 38 5.42 3.53 8.91
CA ARG A 38 5.07 2.71 10.09
C ARG A 38 5.49 1.25 9.94
N ASN A 39 5.39 0.68 8.73
CA ASN A 39 5.89 -0.66 8.47
C ASN A 39 7.40 -0.74 8.69
N LEU A 40 8.16 0.16 8.06
CA LEU A 40 9.61 0.25 8.22
C LEU A 40 10.02 0.42 9.68
N SER A 41 9.37 1.32 10.43
CA SER A 41 9.65 1.51 11.87
C SER A 41 9.43 0.24 12.71
N ARG A 42 8.59 -0.70 12.26
CA ARG A 42 8.32 -1.97 12.96
C ARG A 42 9.21 -3.11 12.50
N THR A 43 9.63 -3.11 11.24
CA THR A 43 10.37 -4.21 10.63
C THR A 43 11.89 -4.00 10.65
N MET A 44 12.35 -2.75 10.81
CA MET A 44 13.77 -2.46 10.88
C MET A 44 14.37 -2.85 12.25
N ILE A 45 15.61 -3.31 12.21
CA ILE A 45 16.44 -3.63 13.37
C ILE A 45 17.74 -2.81 13.23
N ASP A 46 18.04 -1.99 14.23
CA ASP A 46 19.19 -1.05 14.23
C ASP A 46 19.25 -0.20 12.94
N GLY A 47 18.11 0.35 12.54
CA GLY A 47 18.00 1.25 11.39
C GLY A 47 18.05 0.58 10.01
N ALA A 48 18.17 -0.75 9.93
CA ALA A 48 18.15 -1.49 8.68
C ALA A 48 16.96 -2.45 8.59
N LEU A 49 16.41 -2.63 7.40
CA LEU A 49 15.50 -3.71 7.08
C LEU A 49 16.31 -5.00 6.86
N PRO A 50 16.23 -5.99 7.76
CA PRO A 50 16.84 -7.29 7.53
C PRO A 50 16.05 -8.06 6.48
N HIS A 51 16.76 -8.81 5.64
CA HIS A 51 16.16 -9.69 4.65
C HIS A 51 16.92 -11.01 4.62
N LEU A 52 16.20 -12.10 4.79
CA LEU A 52 16.73 -13.46 4.68
C LEU A 52 16.55 -13.95 3.25
N ASP A 53 17.64 -14.24 2.57
CA ASP A 53 17.64 -15.03 1.35
C ASP A 53 17.37 -16.50 1.72
N LEU A 54 16.28 -17.07 1.23
CA LEU A 54 15.87 -18.45 1.56
C LEU A 54 16.61 -19.50 0.72
N GLU A 55 17.28 -19.11 -0.36
CA GLU A 55 18.10 -20.02 -1.17
C GLU A 55 19.49 -20.19 -0.55
N THR A 56 20.10 -19.11 -0.07
CA THR A 56 21.45 -19.11 0.49
C THR A 56 21.49 -19.19 2.03
N GLY A 57 20.42 -18.75 2.70
CA GLY A 57 20.39 -18.57 4.15
C GLY A 57 21.07 -17.30 4.65
N GLU A 58 21.54 -16.42 3.76
CA GLU A 58 22.21 -15.18 4.12
C GLU A 58 21.23 -14.09 4.56
N VAL A 59 21.60 -13.32 5.58
CA VAL A 59 20.83 -12.15 6.02
C VAL A 59 21.52 -10.88 5.55
N SER A 60 20.83 -10.13 4.70
CA SER A 60 21.27 -8.83 4.20
C SER A 60 20.56 -7.69 4.94
N ARG A 61 21.24 -6.55 5.09
CA ARG A 61 20.71 -5.33 5.70
C ARG A 61 20.50 -4.26 4.64
N PHE A 62 19.32 -3.64 4.65
CA PHE A 62 18.95 -2.61 3.70
C PHE A 62 18.52 -1.33 4.44
N TYR A 63 19.13 -0.20 4.11
CA TYR A 63 18.87 1.10 4.73
C TYR A 63 17.99 1.95 3.82
N PRO A 64 16.86 2.49 4.30
CA PRO A 64 16.02 3.43 3.56
C PRO A 64 16.81 4.66 3.08
N THR A 65 16.55 5.06 1.84
CA THR A 65 16.99 6.38 1.34
C THR A 65 15.78 7.31 1.26
N GLU A 66 16.01 8.63 1.22
CA GLU A 66 14.93 9.62 1.08
C GLU A 66 14.26 9.62 -0.32
N ASN A 67 14.62 8.68 -1.21
CA ASN A 67 14.26 8.76 -2.61
C ASN A 67 12.79 8.47 -2.92
N HIS A 68 12.29 9.29 -3.84
CA HIS A 68 10.98 9.31 -4.48
C HIS A 68 10.31 7.95 -4.66
N GLU A 69 9.11 7.82 -4.09
CA GLU A 69 8.30 6.62 -4.23
C GLU A 69 7.44 6.71 -5.49
N VAL A 70 7.63 5.76 -6.41
CA VAL A 70 6.67 5.55 -7.50
C VAL A 70 5.56 4.66 -6.98
N ILE A 71 4.33 5.18 -7.01
CA ILE A 71 3.13 4.43 -6.62
C ILE A 71 2.44 3.90 -7.87
N LEU A 72 2.22 2.59 -7.90
CA LEU A 72 1.41 1.91 -8.90
C LEU A 72 0.12 1.42 -8.25
N GLN A 73 -0.98 1.43 -8.99
CA GLN A 73 -2.26 0.86 -8.59
C GLN A 73 -2.53 -0.43 -9.37
N MET A 74 -3.01 -1.45 -8.68
CA MET A 74 -3.43 -2.73 -9.24
C MET A 74 -4.70 -3.20 -8.51
N ASN A 75 -5.86 -3.06 -9.15
CA ASN A 75 -7.17 -3.27 -8.51
C ASN A 75 -7.24 -2.47 -7.19
N ASP A 76 -7.52 -3.15 -6.07
CA ASP A 76 -7.58 -2.56 -4.72
C ASP A 76 -6.23 -2.56 -3.98
N LEU A 77 -5.15 -2.89 -4.69
CA LEU A 77 -3.78 -2.92 -4.16
C LEU A 77 -2.96 -1.76 -4.71
N TYR A 78 -1.95 -1.37 -3.94
CA TYR A 78 -0.96 -0.38 -4.33
C TYR A 78 0.44 -1.00 -4.26
N VAL A 79 1.35 -0.56 -5.12
CA VAL A 79 2.76 -0.93 -5.06
C VAL A 79 3.59 0.33 -4.90
N MET A 80 4.29 0.46 -3.78
CA MET A 80 5.24 1.53 -3.56
C MET A 80 6.65 1.04 -3.91
N CYS A 81 7.27 1.67 -4.90
CA CYS A 81 8.65 1.38 -5.29
C CYS A 81 9.59 2.34 -4.55
N ALA A 82 10.55 1.80 -3.80
CA ALA A 82 11.55 2.58 -3.08
C ALA A 82 12.97 2.13 -3.45
N MET A 83 13.95 2.98 -3.15
CA MET A 83 15.36 2.63 -3.22
C MET A 83 15.94 2.53 -1.81
N LEU A 84 16.59 1.40 -1.51
CA LEU A 84 17.35 1.18 -0.28
C LEU A 84 18.82 0.99 -0.65
N VAL A 85 19.71 1.02 0.34
CA VAL A 85 21.14 0.72 0.16
C VAL A 85 21.58 -0.43 1.07
N THR A 86 22.50 -1.25 0.60
CA THR A 86 23.14 -2.32 1.41
C THR A 86 24.25 -1.75 2.32
N ASP A 87 24.79 -2.57 3.22
CA ASP A 87 26.00 -2.23 3.99
C ASP A 87 27.20 -1.82 3.10
N ALA A 88 27.29 -2.37 1.88
CA ALA A 88 28.33 -2.03 0.90
C ALA A 88 28.03 -0.74 0.11
N GLY A 89 26.96 -0.01 0.44
CA GLY A 89 26.54 1.20 -0.28
C GLY A 89 25.88 0.95 -1.63
N LYS A 90 25.66 -0.32 -2.02
CA LYS A 90 24.97 -0.67 -3.27
C LYS A 90 23.47 -0.39 -3.17
N GLU A 91 22.91 0.22 -4.20
CA GLU A 91 21.46 0.42 -4.35
C GLU A 91 20.69 -0.90 -4.53
N ALA A 92 19.52 -0.97 -3.92
CA ALA A 92 18.58 -2.06 -4.01
C ALA A 92 17.17 -1.53 -4.23
N THR A 93 16.52 -1.99 -5.30
CA THR A 93 15.12 -1.61 -5.57
C THR A 93 14.19 -2.47 -4.74
N VAL A 94 13.22 -1.83 -4.08
CA VAL A 94 12.28 -2.53 -3.19
C VAL A 94 10.83 -2.20 -3.56
N ASP A 95 9.99 -3.22 -3.53
CA ASP A 95 8.60 -3.15 -3.96
C ASP A 95 7.72 -3.53 -2.79
N TYR A 96 6.99 -2.57 -2.25
CA TYR A 96 6.04 -2.81 -1.17
C TYR A 96 4.64 -2.93 -1.75
N TYR A 97 4.10 -4.14 -1.77
CA TYR A 97 2.71 -4.39 -2.15
C TYR A 97 1.83 -4.16 -0.93
N MET A 98 0.86 -3.27 -1.07
CA MET A 98 0.05 -2.77 0.02
C MET A 98 -1.43 -2.99 -0.25
N ALA A 99 -2.14 -3.48 0.76
CA ALA A 99 -3.58 -3.69 0.73
C ALA A 99 -4.28 -2.72 1.68
N GLN A 100 -5.49 -2.30 1.32
CA GLN A 100 -6.32 -1.50 2.21
C GLN A 100 -6.96 -2.38 3.29
N ASN A 101 -6.95 -1.90 4.53
CA ASN A 101 -7.63 -2.51 5.67
C ASN A 101 -8.31 -1.41 6.50
N ARG A 102 -9.65 -1.38 6.49
CA ARG A 102 -10.49 -0.46 7.30
C ARG A 102 -10.02 1.00 7.23
N GLY A 103 -9.75 1.49 6.02
CA GLY A 103 -9.30 2.89 5.79
C GLY A 103 -7.80 3.15 6.03
N SER A 104 -7.05 2.15 6.48
CA SER A 104 -5.58 2.15 6.56
C SER A 104 -4.97 1.25 5.48
N TYR A 105 -3.64 1.27 5.34
CA TYR A 105 -2.91 0.38 4.44
C TYR A 105 -1.89 -0.45 5.22
N GLY A 106 -1.62 -1.66 4.73
CA GLY A 106 -0.59 -2.54 5.27
C GLY A 106 0.19 -3.23 4.16
N VAL A 107 1.48 -3.45 4.39
CA VAL A 107 2.34 -4.22 3.48
C VAL A 107 1.97 -5.69 3.59
N ILE A 108 1.67 -6.33 2.46
CA ILE A 108 1.35 -7.76 2.36
C ILE A 108 2.47 -8.56 1.68
N ARG A 109 3.35 -7.89 0.95
CA ARG A 109 4.49 -8.51 0.27
C ARG A 109 5.56 -7.46 0.02
N THR A 110 6.82 -7.89 0.14
CA THR A 110 7.99 -7.09 -0.19
C THR A 110 8.86 -7.88 -1.16
N GLU A 111 9.25 -7.25 -2.27
CA GLU A 111 10.25 -7.79 -3.19
C GLU A 111 11.49 -6.91 -3.11
N ILE A 112 12.67 -7.51 -2.92
CA ILE A 112 13.95 -6.80 -2.89
C ILE A 112 14.78 -7.28 -4.07
N ASN A 113 15.26 -6.36 -4.91
CA ASN A 113 16.00 -6.64 -6.15
C ASN A 113 15.31 -7.59 -7.14
N ASN A 114 14.03 -7.88 -6.94
CA ASN A 114 13.24 -8.72 -7.81
C ASN A 114 12.12 -7.91 -8.47
N ARG A 115 12.45 -7.30 -9.60
CA ARG A 115 11.50 -6.46 -10.36
C ARG A 115 10.70 -7.26 -11.40
N ALA A 116 10.96 -8.56 -11.54
CA ALA A 116 10.28 -9.39 -12.53
C ALA A 116 8.75 -9.42 -12.30
N PRO A 117 8.23 -9.59 -11.06
CA PRO A 117 6.79 -9.59 -10.81
C PRO A 117 6.13 -8.29 -11.24
N ILE A 118 6.66 -7.13 -10.83
CA ILE A 118 6.02 -5.85 -11.15
C ILE A 118 6.05 -5.56 -12.65
N ARG A 119 7.14 -5.92 -13.34
CA ARG A 119 7.29 -5.64 -14.78
C ARG A 119 6.30 -6.48 -15.56
N ALA A 120 6.08 -7.73 -15.14
CA ALA A 120 5.05 -8.58 -15.72
C ALA A 120 3.65 -8.00 -15.53
N LEU A 121 3.35 -7.45 -14.34
CA LEU A 121 2.06 -6.81 -14.04
C LEU A 121 1.85 -5.54 -14.88
N ILE A 122 2.87 -4.68 -15.02
CA ILE A 122 2.82 -3.49 -15.87
C ILE A 122 2.62 -3.90 -17.34
N LYS A 123 3.41 -4.85 -17.84
CA LYS A 123 3.32 -5.33 -19.22
C LYS A 123 1.95 -5.92 -19.54
N ALA A 124 1.33 -6.58 -18.56
CA ALA A 124 -0.02 -7.13 -18.68
C ALA A 124 -1.14 -6.08 -18.52
N GLY A 125 -0.82 -4.80 -18.30
CA GLY A 125 -1.79 -3.73 -18.05
C GLY A 125 -2.51 -3.84 -16.70
N LYS A 126 -2.00 -4.68 -15.78
CA LYS A 126 -2.60 -4.92 -14.46
C LYS A 126 -2.13 -3.94 -13.40
N ALA A 127 -0.93 -3.39 -13.56
CA ALA A 127 -0.40 -2.33 -12.71
C ALA A 127 -0.22 -1.07 -13.53
N VAL A 128 -0.84 0.02 -13.09
CA VAL A 128 -0.77 1.34 -13.74
C VAL A 128 -0.20 2.35 -12.78
N ARG A 129 0.48 3.38 -13.28
CA ARG A 129 0.97 4.45 -12.42
C ARG A 129 -0.22 5.18 -11.81
N LEU A 130 -0.16 5.39 -10.50
CA LEU A 130 -1.15 6.19 -9.81
C LEU A 130 -0.86 7.67 -10.10
N GLU A 131 -1.53 8.23 -11.11
CA GLU A 131 -1.38 9.62 -11.55
C GLU A 131 -2.31 10.59 -10.83
#